data_AF-B8BVZ3-F1
#
_entry.id   AF-B8BVZ3-F1
#
_cell.length_a   1.000
_cell.length_b   1.000
_cell.length_c   1.000
_cell.angle_alpha   90.00
_cell.angle_beta   90.00
_cell.angle_gamma   90.00
#
_symmetry.space_group_name_H-M   'P 1'
#
loop_
_entity.id
_entity.type
_entity.pdbx_description
1 polymer ?
#
loop_
_entity_poly.entity_id
_entity_poly.type
_entity_poly.pdbx_seq_one_letter_code
_entity_poly.pdbx_strand_id
1 'polypeptide(L)'
;LSVNESYVARVSVSNGYFWSPSTSSHAITPTNKAPSPPRDVFVNALSDTEIGVSWSLPMYSGGVPISGFTIQYDTDLLFDMMSVTVDNRDDVDIYSHVIENLDPSDSYYVRVMAHNSKGFSEPEMATSLLANIQTVELSLVSINEVVDFSETFILKLTNNGIAQSSNPLSIIATAIEVEDELNSLGLVASVVREDHSSVYDSSGIETHSFDMRYSINIVYLNAGEAFTVSIESSSSLGSIIAAVAM
;
A
#
# COMPACT_ATOMS: atom_id res chain seq x y z
N LEU A 1 35.41 -7.88 1.82
CA LEU A 1 35.97 -7.68 0.47
C LEU A 1 36.60 -6.30 0.46
N SER A 2 37.82 -6.16 -0.05
CA SER A 2 38.48 -4.88 -0.26
C SER A 2 38.02 -4.27 -1.58
N VAL A 3 37.89 -2.96 -1.63
CA VAL A 3 37.60 -2.23 -2.87
C VAL A 3 38.77 -2.37 -3.85
N ASN A 4 38.47 -2.51 -5.14
CA ASN A 4 39.43 -2.64 -6.24
C ASN A 4 40.34 -3.89 -6.17
N GLU A 5 40.00 -4.87 -5.33
CA GLU A 5 40.67 -6.17 -5.29
C GLU A 5 39.82 -7.24 -5.98
N SER A 6 40.46 -8.12 -6.75
CA SER A 6 39.77 -9.15 -7.53
C SER A 6 39.53 -10.40 -6.70
N TYR A 7 38.29 -10.87 -6.68
CA TYR A 7 37.87 -12.04 -5.93
C TYR A 7 37.27 -13.09 -6.85
N VAL A 8 37.61 -14.35 -6.59
CA VAL A 8 36.95 -15.51 -7.20
C VAL A 8 36.11 -16.20 -6.14
N ALA A 9 34.85 -16.44 -6.45
CA ALA A 9 33.99 -17.29 -5.64
C ALA A 9 33.93 -18.68 -6.28
N ARG A 10 34.10 -19.73 -5.46
CA ARG A 10 33.84 -21.12 -5.85
C ARG A 10 32.90 -21.76 -4.85
N VAL A 11 32.00 -22.58 -5.35
CA VAL A 11 31.04 -23.33 -4.53
C VAL A 11 31.37 -24.81 -4.66
N SER A 12 31.54 -25.49 -3.53
CA SER A 12 31.74 -26.94 -3.46
C SER A 12 30.72 -27.54 -2.51
N VAL A 13 30.24 -28.74 -2.84
CA VAL A 13 29.34 -29.52 -1.99
C VAL A 13 30.17 -30.46 -1.12
N SER A 14 29.76 -30.61 0.14
CA SER A 14 30.34 -31.61 1.05
C SER A 14 29.29 -32.59 1.57
N ASN A 15 29.70 -33.84 1.73
CA ASN A 15 28.92 -34.88 2.41
C ASN A 15 29.46 -35.24 3.81
N GLY A 16 30.30 -34.37 4.40
CA GLY A 16 30.92 -34.59 5.71
C GLY A 16 32.25 -35.37 5.69
N TYR A 17 32.58 -36.03 4.57
CA TYR A 17 33.87 -36.73 4.39
C TYR A 17 34.71 -36.14 3.27
N PHE A 18 34.06 -35.66 2.20
CA PHE A 18 34.74 -35.07 1.05
C PHE A 18 34.09 -33.75 0.63
N TRP A 19 34.86 -32.94 -0.10
CA TRP A 19 34.39 -31.78 -0.84
C TRP A 19 34.50 -32.07 -2.33
N SER A 20 33.48 -31.70 -3.10
CA SER A 20 33.56 -31.78 -4.55
C SER A 20 34.64 -30.83 -5.08
N PRO A 21 35.37 -31.19 -6.15
CA PRO A 21 36.18 -30.22 -6.87
C PRO A 21 35.32 -29.02 -7.30
N SER A 22 35.86 -27.82 -7.16
CA SER A 22 35.22 -26.60 -7.65
C SER A 22 36.25 -25.65 -8.23
N THR A 23 35.94 -25.12 -9.40
CA THR A 23 36.72 -24.09 -10.09
C THR A 23 35.82 -22.90 -10.36
N SER A 24 36.41 -21.71 -10.37
CA SER A 24 35.72 -20.48 -10.75
C SER A 24 36.26 -20.02 -12.10
N SER A 25 35.36 -19.74 -13.03
CA SER A 25 35.72 -19.17 -14.35
C SER A 25 35.67 -17.65 -14.38
N HIS A 26 35.18 -17.02 -13.31
CA HIS A 26 34.94 -15.58 -13.28
C HIS A 26 35.47 -14.98 -11.98
N ALA A 27 36.14 -13.83 -12.12
CA ALA A 27 36.55 -13.00 -11.01
C ALA A 27 35.74 -11.70 -11.03
N ILE A 28 35.38 -11.18 -9.86
CA ILE A 28 34.71 -9.90 -9.70
C ILE A 28 35.58 -8.97 -8.87
N THR A 29 35.67 -7.71 -9.30
CA THR A 29 36.36 -6.66 -8.55
C THR A 29 35.29 -5.69 -8.01
N PRO A 30 35.02 -5.70 -6.69
CA PRO A 30 34.10 -4.75 -6.09
C PRO A 30 34.64 -3.33 -6.24
N THR A 31 33.81 -2.42 -6.72
CA THR A 31 34.12 -1.00 -6.86
C THR A 31 33.07 -0.16 -6.14
N ASN A 32 33.48 1.01 -5.65
CA ASN A 32 32.53 1.97 -5.10
C ASN A 32 31.70 2.57 -6.24
N LYS A 33 30.39 2.63 -6.05
CA LYS A 33 29.41 3.09 -7.04
C LYS A 33 28.44 4.07 -6.40
N ALA A 34 27.66 4.74 -7.23
CA ALA A 34 26.47 5.44 -6.77
C ALA A 34 25.49 4.46 -6.09
N PRO A 35 24.58 4.96 -5.24
CA PRO A 35 23.57 4.10 -4.60
C PRO A 35 22.62 3.49 -5.65
N SER A 36 21.90 2.45 -5.25
CA SER A 36 20.68 2.06 -5.99
C SER A 36 19.59 3.14 -5.81
N PRO A 37 18.51 3.12 -6.61
CA PRO A 37 17.38 4.02 -6.39
C PRO A 37 16.82 3.92 -4.97
N PRO A 38 16.25 5.01 -4.42
CA PRO A 38 15.37 4.94 -3.26
C PRO A 38 14.23 3.96 -3.51
N ARG A 39 13.64 3.43 -2.43
CA ARG A 39 12.48 2.53 -2.54
C ARG A 39 11.24 3.19 -2.00
N ASP A 40 10.09 2.59 -2.27
CA ASP A 40 8.82 2.93 -1.60
C ASP A 40 8.53 4.45 -1.71
N VAL A 41 8.80 5.03 -2.89
CA VAL A 41 8.66 6.47 -3.11
C VAL A 41 7.20 6.79 -3.34
N PHE A 42 6.62 7.54 -2.42
CA PHE A 42 5.20 7.86 -2.39
C PHE A 42 4.96 9.37 -2.36
N VAL A 43 3.82 9.80 -2.91
CA VAL A 43 3.43 11.21 -2.98
C VAL A 43 1.94 11.41 -2.66
N ASN A 44 1.57 12.48 -1.97
CA ASN A 44 0.17 12.84 -1.73
C ASN A 44 -0.02 14.36 -1.68
N ALA A 45 -1.14 14.87 -2.17
CA ALA A 45 -1.49 16.26 -1.94
C ALA A 45 -1.79 16.48 -0.44
N LEU A 46 -1.27 17.57 0.13
CA LEU A 46 -1.56 18.02 1.50
C LEU A 46 -2.50 19.23 1.50
N SER A 47 -2.37 20.08 0.48
CA SER A 47 -3.27 21.19 0.17
C SER A 47 -3.28 21.43 -1.35
N ASP A 48 -3.96 22.48 -1.82
CA ASP A 48 -3.91 22.91 -3.22
C ASP A 48 -2.53 23.44 -3.64
N THR A 49 -1.66 23.79 -2.69
CA THR A 49 -0.33 24.35 -2.94
C THR A 49 0.82 23.50 -2.37
N GLU A 50 0.52 22.33 -1.80
CA GLU A 50 1.51 21.51 -1.09
C GLU A 50 1.38 20.02 -1.41
N ILE A 51 2.53 19.37 -1.59
CA ILE A 51 2.65 17.93 -1.84
C ILE A 51 3.59 17.31 -0.80
N GLY A 52 3.12 16.27 -0.11
CA GLY A 52 3.94 15.41 0.73
C GLY A 52 4.61 14.31 -0.08
N VAL A 53 5.90 14.06 0.18
CA VAL A 53 6.69 12.98 -0.45
C VAL A 53 7.32 12.14 0.65
N SER A 54 7.30 10.82 0.51
CA SER A 54 8.00 9.89 1.40
C SER A 54 8.76 8.81 0.63
N TRP A 55 9.81 8.25 1.22
CA TRP A 55 10.63 7.21 0.61
C TRP A 55 11.44 6.42 1.65
N SER A 56 11.88 5.23 1.28
CA SER A 56 12.77 4.38 2.06
C SER A 56 14.21 4.39 1.52
N LEU A 57 15.16 3.98 2.36
CA LEU A 57 16.55 3.81 1.96
C LEU A 57 16.72 2.87 0.73
N PRO A 58 17.68 3.17 -0.16
CA PRO A 58 18.12 2.25 -1.20
C PRO A 58 18.55 0.88 -0.66
N MET A 59 18.34 -0.17 -1.45
CA MET A 59 18.84 -1.51 -1.11
C MET A 59 20.37 -1.56 -1.01
N TYR A 60 21.08 -0.77 -1.82
CA TYR A 60 22.53 -0.71 -1.82
C TYR A 60 23.04 0.72 -1.81
N SER A 61 23.95 1.02 -0.89
CA SER A 61 24.65 2.31 -0.83
C SER A 61 25.76 2.46 -1.87
N GLY A 62 26.10 1.37 -2.59
CA GLY A 62 27.21 1.35 -3.55
C GLY A 62 28.60 1.25 -2.91
N GLY A 63 28.69 0.87 -1.63
CA GLY A 63 29.96 0.65 -0.92
C GLY A 63 30.54 1.90 -0.25
N VAL A 64 29.85 3.04 -0.32
CA VAL A 64 30.12 4.24 0.46
C VAL A 64 28.82 4.77 1.07
N PRO A 65 28.85 5.49 2.21
CA PRO A 65 27.63 6.00 2.85
C PRO A 65 26.83 6.92 1.93
N ILE A 66 25.50 6.87 2.04
CA ILE A 66 24.59 7.80 1.36
C ILE A 66 24.74 9.17 2.04
N SER A 67 24.89 10.22 1.23
CA SER A 67 25.01 11.60 1.72
C SER A 67 23.66 12.29 1.83
N GLY A 68 22.70 11.92 0.97
CA GLY A 68 21.34 12.42 1.02
C GLY A 68 20.52 12.01 -0.18
N PHE A 69 19.42 12.74 -0.36
CA PHE A 69 18.41 12.51 -1.39
C PHE A 69 18.14 13.80 -2.15
N THR A 70 17.73 13.68 -3.41
CA THR A 70 17.28 14.79 -4.23
C THR A 70 15.90 14.45 -4.77
N ILE A 71 14.93 15.27 -4.40
CA ILE A 71 13.55 15.23 -4.86
C ILE A 71 13.46 16.18 -6.05
N GLN A 72 13.06 15.68 -7.20
CA GLN A 72 12.73 16.50 -8.36
C GLN A 72 11.23 16.45 -8.58
N TYR A 73 10.67 17.60 -8.95
CA TYR A 73 9.26 17.75 -9.25
C TYR A 73 9.07 18.70 -10.41
N ASP A 74 8.08 18.44 -11.26
CA ASP A 74 7.78 19.31 -12.40
C ASP A 74 6.38 19.03 -12.95
N THR A 75 5.84 19.95 -13.74
CA THR A 75 4.59 19.76 -14.47
C THR A 75 4.77 18.92 -15.73
N ASP A 76 6.03 18.64 -16.11
CA ASP A 76 6.40 17.73 -17.18
C ASP A 76 7.35 16.60 -16.71
N LEU A 77 7.58 15.62 -17.58
CA LEU A 77 8.44 14.46 -17.28
C LEU A 77 9.93 14.70 -17.54
N LEU A 78 10.34 15.93 -17.87
CA LEU A 78 11.74 16.28 -18.11
C LEU A 78 12.48 16.61 -16.81
N PHE A 79 11.77 17.17 -15.82
CA PHE A 79 12.33 17.51 -14.50
C PHE A 79 13.53 18.48 -14.56
N ASP A 80 13.47 19.45 -15.46
CA ASP A 80 14.57 20.38 -15.71
C ASP A 80 14.59 21.56 -14.71
N MET A 81 13.46 21.82 -14.02
CA MET A 81 13.25 23.12 -13.41
C MET A 81 13.34 23.13 -11.88
N MET A 82 12.75 22.14 -11.19
CA MET A 82 12.61 22.21 -9.73
C MET A 82 13.18 20.98 -8.99
N SER A 83 13.94 21.25 -7.93
CA SER A 83 14.46 20.20 -7.05
C SER A 83 14.72 20.69 -5.62
N VAL A 84 14.70 19.75 -4.67
CA VAL A 84 15.06 19.96 -3.27
C VAL A 84 15.99 18.84 -2.82
N THR A 85 17.00 19.17 -2.01
CA THR A 85 17.93 18.20 -1.42
C THR A 85 17.59 17.98 0.05
N VAL A 86 17.62 16.71 0.48
CA VAL A 86 17.40 16.30 1.87
C VAL A 86 18.63 15.52 2.34
N ASP A 87 19.28 15.98 3.40
CA ASP A 87 20.46 15.31 3.96
C ASP A 87 20.09 13.95 4.57
N ASN A 88 21.00 12.98 4.45
CA ASN A 88 20.86 11.69 5.13
C ASN A 88 20.91 11.89 6.65
N ARG A 89 20.13 11.08 7.38
CA ARG A 89 20.12 11.09 8.85
C ARG A 89 20.55 9.72 9.36
N ASP A 90 21.38 9.71 10.40
CA ASP A 90 21.73 8.48 11.09
C ASP A 90 20.47 7.89 11.75
N ASP A 91 20.33 6.57 11.71
CA ASP A 91 19.23 5.79 12.33
C ASP A 91 17.81 6.03 11.77
N VAL A 92 17.68 6.45 10.50
CA VAL A 92 16.39 6.62 9.82
C VAL A 92 16.33 5.79 8.55
N ASP A 93 15.34 4.91 8.47
CA ASP A 93 15.08 4.07 7.28
C ASP A 93 14.01 4.64 6.34
N ILE A 94 13.14 5.54 6.86
CA ILE A 94 12.02 6.15 6.15
C ILE A 94 12.11 7.67 6.27
N TYR A 95 12.04 8.34 5.11
CA TYR A 95 12.20 9.78 4.96
C TYR A 95 10.92 10.40 4.44
N SER A 96 10.74 11.69 4.71
CA SER A 96 9.67 12.48 4.14
C SER A 96 10.05 13.95 3.98
N HIS A 97 9.36 14.63 3.08
CA HIS A 97 9.49 16.06 2.83
C HIS A 97 8.17 16.65 2.30
N VAL A 98 7.92 17.92 2.59
CA VAL A 98 6.78 18.67 2.03
C VAL A 98 7.30 19.65 0.99
N ILE A 99 6.82 19.54 -0.23
CA ILE A 99 7.02 20.52 -1.30
C ILE A 99 5.92 21.57 -1.16
N GLU A 100 6.30 22.83 -1.04
CA GLU A 100 5.40 23.97 -0.80
C GLU A 100 5.44 24.97 -1.96
N ASN A 101 4.49 25.91 -1.98
CA ASN A 101 4.40 27.00 -2.96
C ASN A 101 4.16 26.53 -4.41
N LEU A 102 3.36 25.47 -4.57
CA LEU A 102 2.94 24.97 -5.88
C LEU A 102 1.75 25.77 -6.42
N ASP A 103 1.65 25.84 -7.75
CA ASP A 103 0.48 26.45 -8.39
C ASP A 103 -0.77 25.56 -8.23
N PRO A 104 -1.89 26.11 -7.71
CA PRO A 104 -3.12 25.34 -7.52
C PRO A 104 -3.67 24.75 -8.81
N SER A 105 -4.24 23.54 -8.72
CA SER A 105 -4.85 22.78 -9.82
C SER A 105 -3.90 22.22 -10.88
N ASP A 106 -2.59 22.47 -10.78
CA ASP A 106 -1.60 21.85 -11.66
C ASP A 106 -1.23 20.43 -11.19
N SER A 107 -0.91 19.57 -12.15
CA SER A 107 -0.44 18.20 -11.89
C SER A 107 1.08 18.17 -11.92
N TYR A 108 1.69 17.63 -10.87
CA TYR A 108 3.13 17.51 -10.73
C TYR A 108 3.56 16.06 -10.78
N TYR A 109 4.58 15.77 -11.58
CA TYR A 109 5.36 14.55 -11.51
C TYR A 109 6.42 14.72 -10.42
N VAL A 110 6.70 13.66 -9.66
CA VAL A 110 7.73 13.66 -8.62
C VAL A 110 8.62 12.43 -8.80
N ARG A 111 9.93 12.59 -8.60
CA ARG A 111 10.89 11.49 -8.52
C ARG A 111 11.97 11.77 -7.48
N VAL A 112 12.56 10.73 -6.91
CA VAL A 112 13.61 10.84 -5.89
C VAL A 112 14.86 10.07 -6.31
N MET A 113 16.02 10.66 -6.09
CA MET A 113 17.34 10.04 -6.29
C MET A 113 18.12 10.04 -4.99
N ALA A 114 18.85 8.95 -4.70
CA ALA A 114 19.84 8.93 -3.64
C ALA A 114 21.20 9.37 -4.19
N HIS A 115 22.05 9.98 -3.37
CA HIS A 115 23.39 10.36 -3.81
C HIS A 115 24.46 10.12 -2.74
N ASN A 116 25.67 9.88 -3.23
CA ASN A 116 26.88 9.76 -2.42
C ASN A 116 28.09 10.38 -3.17
N SER A 117 29.30 10.26 -2.63
CA SER A 117 30.53 10.77 -3.25
C SER A 117 30.88 10.18 -4.64
N LYS A 118 30.14 9.17 -5.12
CA LYS A 118 30.30 8.55 -6.45
C LYS A 118 29.23 8.97 -7.45
N GLY A 119 28.20 9.69 -7.01
CA GLY A 119 27.17 10.25 -7.87
C GLY A 119 25.75 9.96 -7.38
N PHE A 120 24.80 10.20 -8.28
CA PHE A 120 23.38 9.95 -8.09
C PHE A 120 23.01 8.54 -8.54
N SER A 121 22.01 7.96 -7.88
CA SER A 121 21.32 6.77 -8.37
C SER A 121 20.52 7.07 -9.62
N GLU A 122 20.00 6.03 -10.27
CA GLU A 122 18.83 6.21 -11.15
C GLU A 122 17.67 6.81 -10.33
N PRO A 123 16.79 7.61 -10.96
CA PRO A 123 15.64 8.16 -10.29
C PRO A 123 14.55 7.11 -10.07
N GLU A 124 13.87 7.18 -8.93
CA GLU A 124 12.65 6.43 -8.67
C GLU A 124 11.44 7.37 -8.76
N MET A 125 10.50 7.06 -9.64
CA MET A 125 9.26 7.83 -9.80
C MET A 125 8.37 7.63 -8.56
N ALA A 126 7.80 8.72 -8.06
CA ALA A 126 6.87 8.64 -6.95
C ALA A 126 5.52 8.06 -7.38
N THR A 127 4.95 7.21 -6.52
CA THR A 127 3.61 6.67 -6.69
C THR A 127 2.63 7.46 -5.82
N SER A 128 1.51 7.90 -6.38
CA SER A 128 0.49 8.64 -5.64
C SER A 128 -0.17 7.76 -4.57
N LEU A 129 -0.15 8.19 -3.30
CA LEU A 129 -1.00 7.67 -2.21
C LEU A 129 -2.44 8.17 -2.33
N LEU A 130 -2.67 9.22 -3.13
CA LEU A 130 -3.99 9.49 -3.71
C LEU A 130 -4.19 8.48 -4.84
N ALA A 131 -4.36 7.24 -4.42
CA ALA A 131 -5.16 6.30 -5.13
C ALA A 131 -6.47 6.94 -5.60
N ASN A 132 -7.01 6.48 -6.72
CA ASN A 132 -8.45 6.59 -6.88
C ASN A 132 -9.07 5.96 -5.60
N ILE A 133 -9.99 6.64 -4.94
CA ILE A 133 -10.73 6.06 -3.81
C ILE A 133 -12.10 5.71 -4.35
N GLN A 134 -12.47 4.43 -4.31
CA GLN A 134 -13.84 4.00 -4.54
C GLN A 134 -14.51 3.77 -3.20
N THR A 135 -15.65 4.41 -2.99
CA THR A 135 -16.51 4.09 -1.85
C THR A 135 -17.55 3.06 -2.26
N VAL A 136 -17.53 1.91 -1.59
CA VAL A 136 -18.54 0.87 -1.73
C VAL A 136 -19.44 0.89 -0.51
N GLU A 137 -20.75 1.05 -0.74
CA GLU A 137 -21.76 0.99 0.29
C GLU A 137 -22.37 -0.40 0.32
N LEU A 138 -22.29 -1.05 1.47
CA LEU A 138 -22.89 -2.37 1.71
C LEU A 138 -23.94 -2.25 2.81
N SER A 139 -25.12 -2.82 2.58
CA SER A 139 -26.19 -2.90 3.58
C SER A 139 -26.50 -4.34 3.94
N LEU A 140 -26.47 -4.65 5.24
CA LEU A 140 -26.83 -5.94 5.81
C LEU A 140 -28.12 -5.79 6.60
N VAL A 141 -29.22 -6.30 6.04
CA VAL A 141 -30.58 -6.06 6.55
C VAL A 141 -31.26 -7.39 6.89
N SER A 142 -31.82 -7.50 8.10
CA SER A 142 -32.72 -8.61 8.44
C SER A 142 -34.12 -8.36 7.87
N ILE A 143 -34.72 -9.40 7.27
CA ILE A 143 -36.13 -9.40 6.86
C ILE A 143 -37.06 -10.06 7.90
N ASN A 144 -36.50 -10.66 8.94
CA ASN A 144 -37.25 -11.36 9.99
C ASN A 144 -37.37 -10.49 11.24
N GLU A 145 -38.51 -10.61 11.94
CA GLU A 145 -38.77 -9.95 13.23
C GLU A 145 -37.87 -10.45 14.37
N VAL A 146 -37.18 -11.58 14.20
CA VAL A 146 -36.21 -12.11 15.16
C VAL A 146 -34.89 -12.32 14.43
N VAL A 147 -33.85 -11.65 14.92
CA VAL A 147 -32.49 -11.73 14.38
C VAL A 147 -31.73 -12.82 15.12
N ASP A 148 -31.14 -13.76 14.37
CA ASP A 148 -30.21 -14.74 14.94
C ASP A 148 -28.78 -14.19 14.91
N PHE A 149 -28.29 -13.73 16.05
CA PHE A 149 -26.94 -13.18 16.21
C PHE A 149 -25.80 -14.21 16.03
N SER A 150 -26.13 -15.49 15.86
CA SER A 150 -25.15 -16.52 15.50
C SER A 150 -24.88 -16.61 13.99
N GLU A 151 -25.62 -15.86 13.17
CA GLU A 151 -25.42 -15.83 11.72
C GLU A 151 -24.11 -15.16 11.31
N THR A 152 -23.69 -15.48 10.07
CA THR A 152 -22.47 -14.96 9.46
C THR A 152 -22.69 -14.53 8.01
N PHE A 153 -21.81 -13.68 7.52
CA PHE A 153 -21.74 -13.26 6.12
C PHE A 153 -20.30 -13.37 5.59
N ILE A 154 -20.16 -13.39 4.26
CA ILE A 154 -18.86 -13.42 3.57
C ILE A 154 -18.75 -12.20 2.66
N LEU A 155 -17.57 -11.59 2.62
CA LEU A 155 -17.22 -10.55 1.65
C LEU A 155 -16.64 -11.22 0.41
N LYS A 156 -17.16 -10.85 -0.77
CA LYS A 156 -16.60 -11.22 -2.07
C LYS A 156 -15.89 -10.02 -2.67
N LEU A 157 -14.59 -10.15 -2.85
CA LEU A 157 -13.76 -9.21 -3.58
C LEU A 157 -13.55 -9.72 -5.00
N THR A 158 -13.83 -8.91 -6.01
CA THR A 158 -13.45 -9.19 -7.39
C THR A 158 -12.45 -8.14 -7.87
N ASN A 159 -11.28 -8.58 -8.30
CA ASN A 159 -10.25 -7.75 -8.93
C ASN A 159 -9.99 -8.27 -10.34
N ASN A 160 -10.25 -7.47 -11.37
CA ASN A 160 -9.95 -7.82 -12.77
C ASN A 160 -10.47 -9.22 -13.19
N GLY A 161 -11.64 -9.62 -12.67
CA GLY A 161 -12.28 -10.91 -12.92
C GLY A 161 -11.81 -12.07 -12.03
N ILE A 162 -10.85 -11.85 -11.13
CA ILE A 162 -10.43 -12.83 -10.11
C ILE A 162 -11.23 -12.56 -8.83
N ALA A 163 -11.99 -13.55 -8.38
CA ALA A 163 -12.78 -13.47 -7.16
C ALA A 163 -12.04 -14.11 -5.98
N GLN A 164 -12.05 -13.42 -4.84
CA GLN A 164 -11.59 -13.90 -3.54
C GLN A 164 -12.72 -13.71 -2.52
N SER A 165 -12.75 -14.58 -1.52
CA SER A 165 -13.75 -14.53 -0.45
C SER A 165 -13.06 -14.43 0.89
N SER A 166 -13.67 -13.67 1.80
CA SER A 166 -13.28 -13.67 3.20
C SER A 166 -13.60 -14.98 3.91
N ASN A 167 -13.06 -15.14 5.12
CA ASN A 167 -13.65 -16.01 6.13
C ASN A 167 -15.05 -15.52 6.53
N PRO A 168 -15.91 -16.39 7.09
CA PRO A 168 -17.20 -15.97 7.62
C PRO A 168 -17.06 -14.95 8.76
N LEU A 169 -17.68 -13.79 8.62
CA LEU A 169 -17.76 -12.72 9.61
C LEU A 169 -19.12 -12.78 10.32
N SER A 170 -19.15 -12.56 11.64
CA SER A 170 -20.42 -12.48 12.39
C SER A 170 -21.26 -11.30 11.90
N ILE A 171 -22.59 -11.41 11.90
CA ILE A 171 -23.45 -10.27 11.53
C ILE A 171 -23.20 -9.03 12.41
N ILE A 172 -22.72 -9.20 13.64
CA ILE A 172 -22.34 -8.11 14.55
C ILE A 172 -20.87 -7.67 14.41
N ALA A 173 -20.16 -8.12 13.37
CA ALA A 173 -18.78 -7.74 13.12
C ALA A 173 -18.61 -6.21 13.13
N THR A 174 -17.58 -5.77 13.84
CA THR A 174 -17.18 -4.37 13.95
C THR A 174 -16.54 -3.87 12.65
N ALA A 175 -16.46 -2.55 12.48
CA ALA A 175 -15.78 -1.97 11.32
C ALA A 175 -14.33 -2.47 11.19
N ILE A 176 -13.61 -2.61 12.32
CA ILE A 176 -12.22 -3.09 12.33
C ILE A 176 -12.09 -4.55 11.92
N GLU A 177 -13.02 -5.42 12.33
CA GLU A 177 -13.01 -6.84 11.90
C GLU A 177 -13.28 -6.98 10.40
N VAL A 178 -14.15 -6.13 9.84
CA VAL A 178 -14.40 -6.06 8.40
C VAL A 178 -13.18 -5.51 7.65
N GLU A 179 -12.54 -4.47 8.20
CA GLU A 179 -11.32 -3.86 7.64
C GLU A 179 -10.15 -4.84 7.61
N ASP A 180 -9.87 -5.52 8.73
CA ASP A 180 -8.80 -6.51 8.85
C ASP A 180 -8.98 -7.65 7.84
N GLU A 181 -10.20 -8.11 7.65
CA GLU A 181 -10.51 -9.18 6.71
C GLU A 181 -10.33 -8.72 5.25
N LEU A 182 -10.78 -7.51 4.88
CA LEU A 182 -10.53 -6.93 3.55
C LEU A 182 -9.03 -6.75 3.28
N ASN A 183 -8.29 -6.29 4.28
CA ASN A 183 -6.83 -6.14 4.20
C ASN A 183 -6.13 -7.50 4.01
N SER A 184 -6.64 -8.56 4.63
CA SER A 184 -6.12 -9.93 4.44
C SER A 184 -6.32 -10.46 3.01
N LEU A 185 -7.34 -9.95 2.30
CA LEU A 185 -7.58 -10.23 0.88
C LEU A 185 -6.69 -9.40 -0.06
N GLY A 186 -5.82 -8.54 0.49
CA GLY A 186 -4.89 -7.73 -0.27
C GLY A 186 -5.44 -6.38 -0.73
N LEU A 187 -6.58 -5.94 -0.17
CA LEU A 187 -7.02 -4.55 -0.31
C LEU A 187 -6.28 -3.63 0.66
N VAL A 188 -6.21 -2.36 0.31
CA VAL A 188 -6.00 -1.28 1.28
C VAL A 188 -7.35 -0.60 1.44
N ALA A 189 -8.07 -0.94 2.51
CA ALA A 189 -9.42 -0.45 2.76
C ALA A 189 -9.50 0.27 4.12
N SER A 190 -10.41 1.24 4.20
CA SER A 190 -10.89 1.79 5.47
C SER A 190 -12.40 1.62 5.56
N VAL A 191 -12.89 1.16 6.71
CA VAL A 191 -14.31 0.83 6.89
C VAL A 191 -14.95 1.71 7.95
N VAL A 192 -16.10 2.28 7.62
CA VAL A 192 -17.04 2.89 8.57
C VAL A 192 -18.26 1.99 8.70
N ARG A 193 -18.75 1.78 9.92
CA ARG A 193 -19.94 0.99 10.22
C ARG A 193 -20.95 1.86 10.95
N GLU A 194 -22.17 1.94 10.43
CA GLU A 194 -23.27 2.71 11.00
C GLU A 194 -24.50 1.84 11.23
N ASP A 195 -25.07 1.93 12.42
CA ASP A 195 -26.33 1.29 12.77
C ASP A 195 -27.51 2.18 12.33
N HIS A 196 -28.32 1.69 11.40
CA HIS A 196 -29.46 2.39 10.78
C HIS A 196 -30.81 1.79 11.19
N SER A 197 -30.79 0.97 12.23
CA SER A 197 -31.97 0.32 12.75
C SER A 197 -33.02 1.28 13.32
N SER A 198 -34.30 0.99 13.05
CA SER A 198 -35.41 1.92 13.33
C SER A 198 -36.23 1.60 14.59
N VAL A 199 -35.96 0.46 15.27
CA VAL A 199 -36.77 -0.01 16.40
C VAL A 199 -35.88 -0.44 17.58
N TYR A 200 -35.72 0.43 18.57
CA TYR A 200 -35.10 0.11 19.85
C TYR A 200 -36.15 -0.36 20.86
N ASP A 201 -35.88 -1.42 21.63
CA ASP A 201 -36.78 -1.81 22.72
C ASP A 201 -36.58 -0.94 23.97
N SER A 202 -37.44 -1.13 24.99
CA SER A 202 -37.43 -0.35 26.23
C SER A 202 -36.14 -0.49 27.07
N SER A 203 -35.24 -1.41 26.72
CA SER A 203 -33.92 -1.56 27.34
C SER A 203 -32.83 -0.76 26.61
N GLY A 204 -33.14 -0.14 25.48
CA GLY A 204 -32.17 0.57 24.63
C GLY A 204 -31.30 -0.37 23.79
N ILE A 205 -31.67 -1.65 23.70
CA ILE A 205 -31.00 -2.66 22.87
C ILE A 205 -31.95 -3.03 21.72
N GLU A 206 -31.42 -3.21 20.52
CA GLU A 206 -32.19 -3.60 19.36
C GLU A 206 -32.53 -5.11 19.38
N THR A 207 -33.80 -5.48 19.20
CA THR A 207 -34.22 -6.89 19.28
C THR A 207 -35.14 -7.37 18.14
N HIS A 208 -35.56 -6.50 17.22
CA HIS A 208 -36.62 -6.82 16.24
C HIS A 208 -36.29 -6.57 14.77
N SER A 209 -35.37 -5.66 14.49
CA SER A 209 -34.83 -5.40 13.14
C SER A 209 -33.32 -5.43 13.22
N PHE A 210 -32.65 -5.30 12.07
CA PHE A 210 -31.20 -5.10 11.99
C PHE A 210 -30.93 -4.46 10.63
N ASP A 211 -30.45 -3.22 10.61
CA ASP A 211 -29.97 -2.52 9.40
C ASP A 211 -28.57 -1.99 9.69
N MET A 212 -27.56 -2.75 9.27
CA MET A 212 -26.17 -2.33 9.38
C MET A 212 -25.61 -1.91 8.05
N ARG A 213 -25.03 -0.71 8.02
CA ARG A 213 -24.40 -0.15 6.82
C ARG A 213 -22.90 -0.04 7.00
N TYR A 214 -22.20 -0.41 5.94
CA TYR A 214 -20.75 -0.31 5.84
C TYR A 214 -20.38 0.57 4.66
N SER A 215 -19.62 1.62 4.94
CA SER A 215 -18.99 2.46 3.93
C SER A 215 -17.52 2.08 3.84
N ILE A 216 -17.13 1.46 2.74
CA ILE A 216 -15.78 0.92 2.53
C ILE A 216 -15.07 1.81 1.52
N ASN A 217 -14.01 2.48 1.96
CA ASN A 217 -13.14 3.26 1.10
C ASN A 217 -11.97 2.39 0.62
N ILE A 218 -11.93 2.11 -0.67
CA ILE A 218 -10.91 1.26 -1.32
C ILE A 218 -9.90 2.13 -2.05
N VAL A 219 -8.61 1.90 -1.79
CA VAL A 219 -7.48 2.64 -2.34
C VAL A 219 -6.87 1.85 -3.51
N TYR A 220 -7.03 2.31 -4.76
CA TYR A 220 -6.34 1.76 -5.96
C TYR A 220 -4.87 2.21 -6.08
N LEU A 221 -3.96 1.25 -6.22
CA LEU A 221 -2.54 1.54 -6.45
C LEU A 221 -2.21 1.90 -7.91
N ASN A 222 -3.08 1.55 -8.87
CA ASN A 222 -2.92 1.82 -10.30
C ASN A 222 -4.16 2.47 -10.92
N ALA A 223 -3.96 3.32 -11.94
CA ALA A 223 -5.06 3.85 -12.75
C ALA A 223 -5.67 2.74 -13.63
N GLY A 224 -6.98 2.49 -13.51
CA GLY A 224 -7.73 1.56 -14.36
C GLY A 224 -8.06 0.20 -13.75
N GLU A 225 -7.65 -0.08 -12.51
CA GLU A 225 -8.16 -1.22 -11.74
C GLU A 225 -9.59 -0.91 -11.24
N ALA A 226 -10.50 -1.88 -11.37
CA ALA A 226 -11.85 -1.78 -10.81
C ALA A 226 -12.06 -2.96 -9.85
N PHE A 227 -12.20 -2.64 -8.56
CA PHE A 227 -12.59 -3.60 -7.55
C PHE A 227 -14.12 -3.58 -7.41
N THR A 228 -14.69 -4.75 -7.16
CA THR A 228 -16.07 -4.85 -6.69
C THR A 228 -16.05 -5.60 -5.38
N VAL A 229 -16.66 -5.03 -4.35
CA VAL A 229 -16.93 -5.70 -3.08
C VAL A 229 -18.42 -5.96 -2.95
N SER A 230 -18.81 -7.17 -2.60
CA SER A 230 -20.20 -7.52 -2.32
C SER A 230 -20.30 -8.44 -1.10
N ILE A 231 -21.50 -8.52 -0.51
CA ILE A 231 -21.79 -9.47 0.58
C ILE A 231 -22.52 -10.68 0.00
N GLU A 232 -22.17 -11.87 0.50
CA GLU A 232 -22.98 -13.08 0.40
C GLU A 232 -23.39 -13.51 1.81
N SER A 233 -24.70 -13.57 2.09
CA SER A 233 -25.25 -13.95 3.39
C SER A 233 -25.76 -15.39 3.44
N SER A 234 -25.94 -15.89 4.67
CA SER A 234 -26.84 -17.01 4.96
C SER A 234 -28.29 -16.71 4.53
N SER A 235 -29.08 -17.78 4.33
CA SER A 235 -30.43 -17.78 3.74
C SER A 235 -31.52 -16.99 4.48
N SER A 236 -31.22 -16.45 5.66
CA SER A 236 -32.16 -15.75 6.56
C SER A 236 -32.01 -14.22 6.55
N LEU A 237 -30.96 -13.68 5.91
CA LEU A 237 -30.79 -12.23 5.71
C LEU A 237 -31.47 -11.79 4.40
N GLY A 238 -32.07 -10.60 4.43
CA GLY A 238 -32.79 -10.02 3.30
C GLY A 238 -31.88 -9.46 2.21
N SER A 239 -32.48 -8.93 1.14
CA SER A 239 -31.79 -8.36 -0.02
C SER A 239 -30.61 -7.47 0.36
N ILE A 240 -29.41 -8.01 0.14
CA ILE A 240 -28.15 -7.27 0.23
C ILE A 240 -28.09 -6.31 -0.95
N ILE A 241 -28.07 -5.02 -0.67
CA ILE A 241 -27.78 -4.00 -1.69
C ILE A 241 -26.31 -3.63 -1.51
N ALA A 242 -25.46 -4.12 -2.42
CA ALA A 242 -24.13 -3.58 -2.63
C ALA A 242 -24.25 -2.53 -3.73
N ALA A 243 -24.05 -1.26 -3.39
CA ALA A 243 -24.03 -0.18 -4.37
C ALA A 243 -22.62 0.42 -4.41
N VAL A 244 -22.05 0.51 -5.61
CA VAL A 244 -20.83 1.29 -5.84
C VAL A 244 -21.27 2.75 -5.96
N ALA A 245 -20.79 3.61 -5.07
CA ALA A 245 -20.91 5.04 -5.28
C ALA A 245 -19.87 5.45 -6.34
N MET A 246 -20.34 6.01 -7.46
CA MET A 246 -19.49 6.58 -8.52
C MET A 246 -19.09 8.01 -8.20
#